data_AF-A0A229SP72-F1
#
_entry.id   AF-A0A229SP72-F1
#
_cell.length_a   1.000
_cell.length_b   1.000
_cell.length_c   1.000
_cell.angle_alpha   90.00
_cell.angle_beta   90.00
_cell.angle_gamma   90.00
#
_symmetry.space_group_name_H-M   'P 1'
#
loop_
_entity.id
_entity.type
_entity.pdbx_description
1 polymer ?
#
loop_
_entity_poly.entity_id
_entity_poly.type
_entity_poly.pdbx_seq_one_letter_code
_entity_poly.pdbx_strand_id
1 'polypeptide(L)' 'MTGKTSPLRVGPQGTCNPVATLPSGAQLSIDCYLTNPTYGTVWFHAAYGTAGRGVEGWIYEGNVQPLDTWEWPEMCV' A
#
# COMPACT_ATOMS: atom_id res chain seq x y z
N MET A 1 -4.61 -7.12 4.80
CA MET A 1 -5.25 -6.99 3.47
C MET A 1 -4.54 -7.84 2.45
N THR A 2 -5.13 -8.00 1.26
CA THR A 2 -4.41 -8.53 0.09
C THR A 2 -4.21 -7.47 -0.98
N GLY A 3 -3.02 -7.45 -1.59
CA GLY A 3 -2.74 -6.65 -2.76
C GLY A 3 -3.17 -7.34 -4.05
N LYS A 4 -3.68 -6.57 -5.02
CA LYS A 4 -3.67 -6.96 -6.44
C LYS A 4 -2.21 -6.98 -6.94
N THR A 5 -1.95 -7.56 -8.11
CA THR A 5 -0.65 -7.41 -8.76
C THR A 5 -0.40 -5.93 -9.00
N SER A 6 0.48 -5.32 -8.20
CA SER A 6 0.65 -3.88 -8.15
C SER A 6 1.99 -3.50 -7.54
N PRO A 7 2.61 -2.39 -7.99
CA PRO A 7 3.85 -1.93 -7.41
C PRO A 7 3.62 -1.31 -6.03
N LEU A 8 4.48 -1.68 -5.07
CA LEU A 8 4.80 -0.82 -3.93
C LEU A 8 5.78 0.24 -4.42
N ARG A 9 5.58 1.50 -4.01
CA ARG A 9 6.36 2.64 -4.52
C ARG A 9 7.10 3.37 -3.40
N VAL A 10 8.18 4.06 -3.75
CA VAL A 10 8.94 4.91 -2.81
C VAL A 10 8.13 6.09 -2.25
N GLY A 11 7.00 6.44 -2.87
CA GLY A 11 6.16 7.56 -2.46
C GLY A 11 4.70 7.40 -2.90
N PRO A 12 3.77 8.19 -2.32
CA PRO A 12 2.32 8.08 -2.52
C PRO A 12 1.88 8.72 -3.85
N GLN A 13 2.46 8.27 -4.96
CA GLN A 13 2.11 8.75 -6.31
C GLN A 13 2.43 7.71 -7.38
N GLY A 14 1.61 7.65 -8.42
CA GLY A 14 1.75 6.68 -9.52
C GLY A 14 3.04 6.80 -10.34
N THR A 15 3.73 7.95 -10.28
CA THR A 15 4.99 8.19 -10.99
C THR A 15 6.23 7.86 -10.14
N CYS A 16 6.07 7.60 -8.84
CA CYS A 16 7.19 7.23 -7.97
C CYS A 16 7.74 5.85 -8.35
N ASN A 17 9.06 5.68 -8.28
CA ASN A 17 9.72 4.42 -8.59
C ASN A 17 9.19 3.27 -7.72
N PRO A 18 9.02 2.07 -8.28
CA PRO A 18 8.66 0.90 -7.49
C PRO A 18 9.83 0.45 -6.60
N VAL A 19 9.53 0.04 -5.37
CA VAL A 19 10.46 -0.68 -4.48
C VAL A 19 10.25 -2.19 -4.56
N ALA A 20 9.04 -2.62 -4.90
CA ALA A 20 8.68 -4.02 -5.10
C ALA A 20 7.46 -4.14 -6.01
N THR A 21 7.28 -5.30 -6.65
CA THR A 21 6.03 -5.67 -7.29
C THR A 21 5.37 -6.75 -6.47
N LEU A 22 4.13 -6.50 -6.03
CA LEU A 22 3.37 -7.48 -5.27
C LEU A 22 2.81 -8.57 -6.19
N PRO A 23 2.93 -9.85 -5.82
CA PRO A 23 2.10 -10.88 -6.44
C PRO A 23 0.63 -10.67 -6.08
N SER A 24 -0.27 -11.24 -6.87
CA SER A 24 -1.70 -11.26 -6.53
C SER A 24 -1.91 -12.02 -5.21
N GLY A 25 -2.75 -11.48 -4.33
CA GLY A 25 -3.03 -12.08 -3.02
C GLY A 25 -1.92 -11.84 -1.99
N ALA A 26 -0.92 -11.00 -2.29
CA ALA A 26 0.13 -10.63 -1.35
C ALA A 26 -0.48 -10.10 -0.05
N GLN A 27 -0.14 -10.71 1.08
CA GLN A 27 -0.55 -10.18 2.38
C GLN A 27 0.21 -8.89 2.68
N LEU A 28 -0.55 -7.86 3.04
CA LEU A 28 -0.05 -6.54 3.38
C LEU A 28 -0.45 -6.18 4.80
N SER A 29 0.52 -5.66 5.53
CA SER A 29 0.29 -4.87 6.74
C SER A 29 0.23 -3.40 6.34
N ILE A 30 -0.83 -2.70 6.72
CA ILE A 30 -1.00 -1.26 6.45
C ILE A 30 -1.06 -0.54 7.78
N ASP A 31 -0.28 0.51 7.90
CA ASP A 31 -0.13 1.31 9.11
C ASP A 31 -0.84 2.66 9.00
N CYS A 32 -0.72 3.36 7.87
CA CYS A 32 -1.36 4.67 7.70
C CYS A 32 -1.73 4.97 6.25
N TYR A 33 -2.51 6.05 6.03
CA TYR A 33 -2.83 6.57 4.69
C TYR A 33 -2.44 8.03 4.50
N LEU A 34 -2.20 8.38 3.23
CA LEU A 34 -2.12 9.76 2.78
C LEU A 34 -3.06 9.99 1.59
N THR A 35 -3.72 11.13 1.59
CA THR A 35 -4.36 11.67 0.39
C THR A 35 -3.34 12.51 -0.34
N ASN A 36 -2.95 12.10 -1.54
CA ASN A 36 -2.11 12.93 -2.40
C ASN A 36 -2.91 14.18 -2.80
N PRO A 37 -2.54 15.38 -2.33
CA PRO A 37 -3.35 16.58 -2.51
C PRO A 37 -3.37 17.06 -3.96
N THR A 38 -2.36 16.71 -4.75
CA THR A 38 -2.27 17.11 -6.17
C THR A 38 -3.24 16.33 -7.05
N TYR A 39 -3.51 15.06 -6.73
CA TYR A 39 -4.31 14.18 -7.58
C TYR A 39 -5.60 13.67 -6.91
N GLY A 40 -5.83 14.00 -5.64
CA GLY A 40 -6.99 13.51 -4.87
C GLY A 40 -7.01 11.99 -4.71
N THR A 41 -5.86 11.32 -4.82
CA THR A 41 -5.76 9.86 -4.72
C THR A 41 -5.30 9.44 -3.33
N VAL A 42 -5.88 8.37 -2.80
CA VAL A 42 -5.49 7.82 -1.49
C VAL A 42 -4.46 6.71 -1.67
N TRP A 43 -3.42 6.77 -0.85
CA TRP A 43 -2.32 5.83 -0.82
C TRP A 43 -2.14 5.31 0.59
N PHE A 44 -1.96 4.00 0.71
CA PHE A 44 -1.62 3.35 1.95
C PHE A 44 -0.11 3.16 2.04
N HIS A 45 0.45 3.44 3.21
CA HIS A 45 1.76 2.93 3.57
C HIS A 45 1.59 1.46 3.94
N ALA A 46 2.44 0.61 3.38
CA ALA A 46 2.30 -0.83 3.49
C ALA A 46 3.66 -1.52 3.61
N ALA A 47 3.71 -2.52 4.47
CA ALA A 47 4.81 -3.47 4.56
C ALA A 47 4.41 -4.79 3.87
N TYR A 48 5.31 -5.29 3.03
CA TYR A 48 5.21 -6.58 2.35
C TYR A 48 6.45 -7.43 2.64
N GLY A 49 6.26 -8.63 3.19
CA GLY A 49 7.34 -9.59 3.34
C GLY A 49 6.88 -10.90 3.94
N THR A 50 7.61 -11.97 3.63
CA THR A 50 7.49 -13.27 4.29
C THR A 50 8.64 -13.43 5.27
N ALA A 51 8.35 -13.73 6.55
CA ALA A 51 9.36 -14.08 7.56
C ALA A 51 10.45 -13.01 7.83
N GLY A 52 10.04 -11.78 8.15
CA GLY A 52 10.94 -10.78 8.76
C GLY A 52 11.89 -10.03 7.82
N ARG A 53 11.77 -10.20 6.50
CA ARG A 53 12.41 -9.35 5.48
C ARG A 53 11.32 -8.60 4.71
N GLY A 54 10.80 -7.55 5.32
CA GLY A 54 9.78 -6.69 4.71
C GLY A 54 10.41 -5.65 3.77
N VAL A 55 9.75 -5.40 2.64
CA VAL A 55 9.90 -4.15 1.87
C VAL A 55 8.71 -3.27 2.24
N GLU A 56 8.98 -2.01 2.51
CA GLU A 56 7.97 -1.01 2.85
C GLU A 56 7.83 0.01 1.72
N GLY A 57 6.63 0.54 1.55
CA GLY A 57 6.36 1.57 0.56
C GLY A 57 4.89 1.90 0.44
N TRP A 58 4.54 2.56 -0.64
CA TRP A 58 3.21 3.10 -0.87
C TRP A 58 2.46 2.31 -1.94
N ILE A 59 1.21 2.00 -1.65
CA ILE A 59 0.29 1.34 -2.58
C ILE A 59 -0.98 2.16 -2.73
N TYR A 60 -1.46 2.30 -3.97
CA TYR A 60 -2.72 2.96 -4.24
C TYR A 60 -3.88 2.17 -3.63
N GLU A 61 -4.80 2.85 -2.94
CA GLU A 61 -5.94 2.22 -2.26
C GLU A 61 -6.70 1.24 -3.17
N GLY A 62 -6.99 1.62 -4.42
CA GLY A 62 -7.74 0.78 -5.36
C GLY A 62 -7.07 -0.55 -5.73
N ASN A 63 -5.80 -0.72 -5.35
CA ASN A 63 -5.02 -1.95 -5.52
C ASN A 63 -5.02 -2.84 -4.27
N VAL A 64 -5.71 -2.43 -3.21
CA VAL A 64 -5.81 -3.16 -1.95
C VAL A 64 -7.23 -3.69 -1.79
N GLN A 65 -7.34 -4.95 -1.40
CA GLN A 65 -8.60 -5.60 -1.07
C GLN A 65 -8.61 -5.99 0.41
N PRO A 66 -9.62 -5.57 1.19
CA PRO A 66 -9.79 -6.05 2.55
C PRO A 66 -10.11 -7.54 2.60
N LEU A 67 -9.64 -8.20 3.66
CA LEU A 67 -9.92 -9.61 3.91
C LEU A 67 -11.21 -9.83 4.72
N ASP A 68 -11.62 -8.83 5.52
CA ASP A 68 -12.82 -8.84 6.39
C ASP A 68 -13.42 -7.41 6.49
N THR A 69 -14.32 -7.13 7.46
CA THR A 69 -14.79 -5.77 7.76
C THR A 69 -13.60 -4.84 8.02
N TRP A 70 -13.34 -3.97 7.04
CA TRP A 70 -12.19 -3.08 7.01
C TRP A 70 -12.45 -1.83 7.84
N GLU A 71 -11.53 -1.53 8.75
CA GLU A 71 -11.41 -0.22 9.35
C GLU A 71 -10.31 0.55 8.63
N TRP A 72 -10.60 1.80 8.29
CA TRP A 72 -9.61 2.68 7.67
C TRP A 72 -8.43 2.90 8.63
N PRO A 73 -7.19 2.87 8.14
CA PRO A 73 -6.03 3.16 8.96
C PRO A 73 -6.03 4.65 9.30
N GLU A 74 -5.23 5.05 10.27
CA GLU A 74 -5.10 6.47 10.61
C GLU A 74 -4.34 7.25 9.52
N MET A 75 -4.51 8.57 9.50
CA MET A 75 -3.78 9.43 8.58
C MET A 75 -2.32 9.50 9.02
N CYS A 76 -1.36 9.39 8.08
CA CYS A 76 0.06 9.49 8.44
C CYS A 76 0.37 10.90 9.00
N VAL A 77 1.17 10.94 10.07
CA VAL A 77 1.61 12.18 10.76
C VAL A 77 2.92 12.70 10.17
#